data_AF-A0A7R9UZZ1-F1
#
_entry.id   AF-A0A7R9UZZ1-F1
#
_cell.length_a   1.000
_cell.length_b   1.000
_cell.length_c   1.000
_cell.angle_alpha   90.00
_cell.angle_beta   90.00
_cell.angle_gamma   90.00
#
_symmetry.space_group_name_H-M   'P 1'
#
loop_
_entity.id
_entity.type
_entity.pdbx_description
1 polymer ?
#
loop_
_entity_poly.entity_id
_entity_poly.type
_entity_poly.pdbx_seq_one_letter_code
_entity_poly.pdbx_strand_id
1 'polypeptide(L)'
;MAITLERFLGSRKEKRRMSVAEARSVLEEAEAERMFPADAIAKEAVRLTENDGIVFIDELDKIVPGREAAWRGGDPSSEGVQRDLLPIIEGSMVQTKHGNVSTDHVLFICSGAFHSCKPSDLMAELQGRLPIRVELRALGRDDFYRILTEPQFNLIKQQQMLLGS
;
A
#
# COMPACT_ATOMS: atom_id res chain seq x y z
N MET A 1 -23.82 28.04 -28.47
CA MET A 1 -22.55 28.73 -28.20
C MET A 1 -21.43 27.73 -28.46
N ALA A 2 -20.52 27.97 -29.40
CA ALA A 2 -19.46 27.02 -29.74
C ALA A 2 -18.19 27.40 -28.96
N ILE A 3 -17.82 26.59 -27.98
CA ILE A 3 -16.62 26.78 -27.17
C ILE A 3 -15.47 26.06 -27.86
N THR A 4 -14.34 26.74 -28.06
CA THR A 4 -13.15 26.18 -28.70
C THR A 4 -12.24 25.63 -27.62
N LEU A 5 -11.94 24.33 -27.67
CA LEU A 5 -11.03 23.64 -26.74
C LEU A 5 -9.64 23.55 -27.37
N GLU A 6 -8.61 24.04 -26.68
CA GLU A 6 -7.22 23.97 -27.12
C GLU A 6 -6.52 22.77 -26.45
N ARG A 7 -6.37 21.67 -27.18
CA ARG A 7 -5.50 20.56 -26.75
C ARG A 7 -4.06 20.86 -27.17
N PHE A 8 -3.20 21.13 -26.18
CA PHE A 8 -1.76 21.23 -26.36
C PHE A 8 -1.18 19.82 -26.42
N LEU A 9 -1.11 19.21 -27.61
CA LEU A 9 -0.22 18.11 -28.01
C LEU A 9 -0.57 17.72 -29.47
N GLY A 10 0.27 18.10 -30.43
CA GLY A 10 0.20 17.63 -31.83
C GLY A 10 -0.66 18.46 -32.79
N SER A 11 -0.03 19.45 -33.43
CA SER A 11 -0.23 20.03 -34.79
C SER A 11 -1.60 20.08 -35.53
N ARG A 12 -2.76 19.75 -34.95
CA ARG A 12 -4.05 19.94 -35.62
C ARG A 12 -5.16 20.37 -34.65
N LYS A 13 -5.57 21.64 -34.76
CA LYS A 13 -6.69 22.21 -34.00
C LYS A 13 -8.01 21.70 -34.56
N GLU A 14 -8.69 20.80 -33.86
CA GLU A 14 -10.00 20.29 -34.27
C GLU A 14 -11.11 21.01 -33.48
N LYS A 15 -11.95 21.77 -34.18
CA LYS A 15 -13.06 22.51 -33.56
C LYS A 15 -14.24 21.56 -33.38
N ARG A 16 -14.60 21.27 -32.13
CA ARG A 16 -15.75 20.43 -31.78
C ARG A 16 -16.91 21.29 -31.28
N ARG A 17 -18.14 21.06 -31.77
CA ARG A 17 -19.35 21.64 -31.19
C ARG A 17 -19.91 20.69 -30.13
N MET A 18 -20.21 21.21 -28.96
CA MET A 18 -20.83 20.49 -27.85
C MET A 18 -21.68 21.46 -27.01
N SER A 19 -22.49 20.93 -26.10
CA SER A 19 -23.24 21.75 -25.14
C SER A 19 -22.32 22.37 -24.09
N VAL A 20 -22.77 23.42 -23.40
CA VAL A 20 -22.00 24.03 -22.30
C VAL A 20 -21.81 23.06 -21.13
N ALA A 21 -22.80 22.19 -20.89
CA ALA A 21 -22.74 21.18 -19.83
C ALA A 21 -21.63 20.16 -20.10
N GLU A 22 -21.52 19.66 -21.34
CA GLU A 22 -20.44 18.75 -21.75
C GLU A 22 -19.08 19.46 -21.79
N ALA A 23 -19.04 20.71 -22.28
CA ALA A 23 -17.81 21.49 -22.35
C ALA A 23 -17.19 21.72 -20.97
N ARG A 24 -18.00 21.83 -19.92
CA ARG A 24 -17.53 22.03 -18.56
C ARG A 24 -16.64 20.87 -18.09
N SER A 25 -17.12 19.63 -18.21
CA SER A 25 -16.33 18.45 -17.80
C SER A 25 -15.03 18.33 -18.60
N VAL A 26 -15.08 18.60 -19.91
CA VAL A 26 -13.89 18.52 -20.78
C VAL A 26 -12.86 19.61 -20.44
N LEU A 27 -13.32 20.83 -20.11
CA LEU A 27 -12.43 21.91 -19.70
C LEU A 27 -11.85 21.69 -18.30
N GLU A 28 -12.63 21.15 -17.38
CA GLU A 28 -12.16 20.79 -16.03
C GLU A 28 -11.04 19.75 -16.08
N GLU A 29 -11.21 18.69 -16.88
CA GLU A 29 -10.16 17.68 -17.10
C GLU A 29 -8.90 18.30 -17.75
N ALA A 30 -9.08 19.14 -18.78
CA ALA A 30 -7.97 19.77 -19.47
C ALA A 30 -7.16 20.73 -18.58
N GLU A 31 -7.83 21.53 -17.74
CA GLU A 31 -7.14 22.41 -16.80
C GLU A 31 -6.50 21.63 -15.64
N ALA A 32 -7.12 20.54 -15.17
CA ALA A 32 -6.52 19.66 -14.18
C ALA A 32 -5.22 19.03 -14.70
N GLU A 33 -5.21 18.50 -15.93
CA GLU A 33 -4.00 17.97 -16.57
C GLU A 33 -2.90 19.05 -16.71
N ARG A 34 -3.28 20.29 -17.01
CA ARG A 34 -2.33 21.41 -17.11
C ARG A 34 -1.74 21.80 -15.76
N MET A 35 -2.53 21.75 -14.69
CA MET A 35 -2.10 22.10 -13.34
C MET A 35 -1.15 21.07 -12.72
N PHE A 36 -1.27 19.79 -13.11
CA PHE A 36 -0.46 18.71 -12.56
C PHE A 36 0.31 17.95 -13.65
N PRO A 37 1.50 18.47 -14.05
CA PRO A 37 2.35 17.77 -14.99
C PRO A 37 2.67 16.35 -14.50
N ALA A 38 2.53 15.36 -15.37
CA ALA A 38 2.73 13.95 -15.02
C ALA A 38 4.12 13.68 -14.39
N ASP A 39 5.16 14.34 -14.88
CA ASP A 39 6.52 14.22 -14.35
C ASP A 39 6.64 14.75 -12.91
N ALA A 40 5.92 15.83 -12.59
CA ALA A 40 5.90 16.39 -11.25
C ALA A 40 5.16 15.47 -10.28
N ILE A 41 4.03 14.89 -10.71
CA ILE A 41 3.30 13.88 -9.94
C ILE A 41 4.18 12.66 -9.68
N ALA A 42 4.84 12.14 -10.71
CA ALA A 42 5.68 10.95 -10.58
C ALA A 42 6.83 11.18 -9.60
N LYS A 43 7.50 12.34 -9.70
CA LYS A 43 8.58 12.72 -8.78
C LYS A 43 8.10 12.84 -7.34
N GLU A 44 6.94 13.45 -7.12
CA GLU A 44 6.37 13.58 -5.78
C GLU A 44 5.90 12.23 -5.22
N ALA A 45 5.32 11.36 -6.06
CA ALA A 45 4.93 10.02 -5.66
C ALA A 45 6.14 9.17 -5.24
N VAL A 46 7.25 9.25 -5.98
CA VAL A 46 8.52 8.62 -5.58
C VAL A 46 8.97 9.17 -4.24
N ARG A 47 9.03 10.50 -4.08
CA ARG A 47 9.44 11.14 -2.83
C ARG A 47 8.59 10.71 -1.62
N LEU A 48 7.27 10.68 -1.77
CA LEU A 48 6.34 10.25 -0.72
C LEU A 48 6.51 8.76 -0.39
N THR A 49 6.72 7.92 -1.40
CA THR A 49 6.95 6.49 -1.19
C THR A 49 8.25 6.25 -0.43
N GLU A 50 9.31 6.97 -0.76
CA GLU A 50 10.62 6.83 -0.10
C GLU A 50 10.59 7.32 1.35
N ASN A 51 9.90 8.42 1.66
CA ASN A 51 9.96 9.07 2.98
C ASN A 51 8.81 8.71 3.92
N ASP A 52 7.61 8.44 3.37
CA ASP A 52 6.38 8.22 4.14
C ASP A 52 5.76 6.84 3.86
N GLY A 53 6.45 6.00 3.05
CA GLY A 53 5.96 4.69 2.66
C GLY A 53 5.84 3.73 3.84
N ILE A 54 4.72 3.01 3.88
CA ILE A 54 4.48 1.93 4.84
C ILE A 54 4.15 0.65 4.09
N VAL A 55 4.86 -0.43 4.39
CA VAL A 55 4.59 -1.77 3.87
C VAL A 55 4.13 -2.66 5.01
N PHE A 56 2.92 -3.22 4.90
CA PHE A 56 2.39 -4.19 5.84
C PHE A 56 2.51 -5.60 5.26
N ILE A 57 3.26 -6.48 5.94
CA ILE A 57 3.45 -7.89 5.58
C ILE A 57 2.64 -8.72 6.56
N ASP A 58 1.51 -9.25 6.13
CA ASP A 58 0.72 -10.15 6.96
C ASP A 58 1.22 -11.60 6.89
N GLU A 59 0.84 -12.40 7.89
CA GLU A 59 1.17 -13.83 7.97
C GLU A 59 2.67 -14.16 7.81
N LEU A 60 3.55 -13.32 8.36
CA LEU A 60 5.01 -13.54 8.37
C LEU A 60 5.38 -14.89 9.02
N ASP A 61 4.55 -15.41 9.91
CA ASP A 61 4.75 -16.71 10.55
C ASP A 61 4.68 -17.90 9.56
N LYS A 62 4.11 -17.72 8.37
CA LYS A 62 4.02 -18.76 7.32
C LYS A 62 5.32 -18.99 6.54
N ILE A 63 6.22 -18.01 6.54
CA ILE A 63 7.51 -18.14 5.84
C ILE A 63 8.62 -18.66 6.77
N VAL A 64 8.30 -18.96 8.03
CA VAL A 64 9.23 -19.59 8.97
C VAL A 64 9.30 -21.10 8.71
N PRO A 65 10.49 -21.68 8.50
CA PRO A 65 10.60 -23.12 8.29
C PRO A 65 10.13 -23.91 9.52
N GLY A 66 9.31 -24.94 9.30
CA GLY A 66 8.87 -25.83 10.37
C GLY A 66 10.03 -26.64 10.95
N ARG A 67 10.05 -26.86 12.28
CA ARG A 67 11.12 -27.61 12.98
C ARG A 67 11.38 -29.02 12.41
N GLU A 68 10.37 -29.68 11.86
CA GLU A 68 10.53 -31.00 11.21
C GLU A 68 11.21 -30.92 9.84
N ALA A 69 11.03 -29.81 9.10
CA ALA A 69 11.65 -29.61 7.79
C ALA A 69 13.17 -29.40 7.90
N ALA A 70 13.66 -28.80 9.00
CA ALA A 70 15.09 -28.60 9.24
C ALA A 70 15.90 -29.92 9.28
N TRP A 71 15.26 -31.05 9.61
CA TRP A 71 15.92 -32.36 9.73
C TRP A 71 15.89 -33.20 8.44
N ARG A 72 15.08 -32.83 7.43
CA ARG A 72 14.92 -33.59 6.16
C ARG A 72 15.29 -32.81 4.89
N GLY A 73 16.04 -31.73 5.04
CA GLY A 73 16.30 -30.76 3.97
C GLY A 73 15.15 -29.78 3.94
N GLY A 74 15.37 -28.60 4.52
CA GLY A 74 14.36 -27.56 4.73
C GLY A 74 13.56 -27.24 3.48
N ASP A 75 12.32 -26.78 3.67
CA ASP A 75 11.47 -26.31 2.57
C ASP A 75 12.15 -25.10 1.91
N PRO A 76 12.76 -25.26 0.71
CA PRO A 76 13.56 -24.20 0.10
C PRO A 76 12.72 -22.96 -0.22
N SER A 77 11.40 -23.14 -0.31
CA SER A 77 10.45 -22.08 -0.65
C SER A 77 10.30 -21.06 0.48
N SER A 78 10.23 -21.49 1.75
CA SER A 78 9.95 -20.59 2.87
C SER A 78 11.17 -19.75 3.24
N GLU A 79 12.36 -20.37 3.27
CA GLU A 79 13.61 -19.65 3.49
C GLU A 79 13.94 -18.73 2.30
N GLY A 80 13.66 -19.17 1.07
CA GLY A 80 13.81 -18.35 -0.14
C GLY A 80 13.03 -17.04 -0.05
N VAL A 81 11.76 -17.09 0.36
CA VAL A 81 10.94 -15.88 0.51
C VAL A 81 11.53 -14.91 1.54
N GLN A 82 12.04 -15.42 2.67
CA GLN A 82 12.71 -14.54 3.64
C GLN A 82 13.97 -13.89 3.05
N ARG A 83 14.78 -14.65 2.28
CA ARG A 83 16.00 -14.13 1.63
C ARG A 83 15.67 -13.09 0.57
N ASP A 84 14.59 -13.28 -0.18
CA ASP A 84 14.15 -12.36 -1.22
C ASP A 84 13.54 -11.07 -0.62
N LEU A 85 12.99 -11.14 0.60
CA LEU A 85 12.50 -9.97 1.32
C LEU A 85 13.64 -9.12 1.92
N LEU A 86 14.79 -9.72 2.23
CA LEU A 86 15.90 -9.01 2.86
C LEU A 86 16.32 -7.75 2.10
N PRO A 87 16.67 -7.78 0.80
CA PRO A 87 17.11 -6.56 0.09
C PRO A 87 16.11 -5.40 0.17
N ILE A 88 14.82 -5.71 0.23
CA ILE A 88 13.75 -4.71 0.29
C ILE A 88 13.72 -4.06 1.68
N ILE A 89 13.83 -4.86 2.74
CA ILE A 89 13.83 -4.40 4.14
C ILE A 89 15.16 -3.75 4.53
N GLU A 90 16.28 -4.21 3.96
CA GLU A 90 17.62 -3.67 4.24
C GLU A 90 17.90 -2.34 3.55
N GLY A 91 17.18 -2.06 2.47
CA GLY A 91 17.39 -0.88 1.61
C GLY A 91 17.89 -1.28 0.23
N SER A 92 17.06 -1.08 -0.79
CA SER A 92 17.43 -1.32 -2.19
C SER A 92 16.72 -0.34 -3.14
N MET A 93 17.29 -0.18 -4.33
CA MET A 93 16.68 0.58 -5.41
C MET A 93 15.76 -0.32 -6.23
N VAL A 94 14.45 -0.04 -6.21
CA VAL A 94 13.43 -0.76 -6.97
C VAL A 94 13.01 0.07 -8.18
N GLN A 95 13.09 -0.50 -9.39
CA GLN A 95 12.66 0.18 -10.61
C GLN A 95 11.14 0.09 -10.77
N THR A 96 10.48 1.24 -10.95
CA THR A 96 9.03 1.31 -11.19
C THR A 96 8.74 2.09 -12.48
N LYS A 97 7.48 2.04 -12.93
CA LYS A 97 7.00 2.87 -14.06
C LYS A 97 7.05 4.38 -13.80
N HIS A 98 7.24 4.80 -12.55
CA HIS A 98 7.28 6.20 -12.12
C HIS A 98 8.69 6.70 -11.78
N GLY A 99 9.70 5.84 -11.92
CA GLY A 99 11.08 6.12 -11.51
C GLY A 99 11.62 5.04 -10.58
N ASN A 100 12.87 5.20 -10.18
CA ASN A 100 13.50 4.32 -9.21
C ASN A 100 13.14 4.80 -7.80
N VAL A 101 12.83 3.86 -6.90
CA VAL A 101 12.44 4.12 -5.50
C VAL A 101 13.45 3.44 -4.59
N SER A 102 14.04 4.18 -3.66
CA SER A 102 14.80 3.61 -2.54
C SER A 102 13.86 3.13 -1.42
N THR A 103 14.16 1.97 -0.83
CA THR A 103 13.41 1.44 0.33
C THR A 103 14.05 1.75 1.69
N ASP A 104 15.14 2.51 1.73
CA ASP A 104 15.94 2.77 2.95
C ASP A 104 15.14 3.36 4.13
N HIS A 105 14.08 4.10 3.84
CA HIS A 105 13.27 4.81 4.84
C HIS A 105 11.80 4.35 4.88
N VAL A 106 11.48 3.27 4.17
CA VAL A 106 10.15 2.67 4.19
C VAL A 106 9.92 1.96 5.53
N LEU A 107 8.79 2.21 6.18
CA LEU A 107 8.41 1.54 7.41
C LEU A 107 7.80 0.17 7.08
N PHE A 108 8.44 -0.91 7.55
CA PHE A 108 7.90 -2.26 7.45
C PHE A 108 7.19 -2.66 8.75
N ILE A 109 5.94 -3.09 8.63
CA ILE A 109 5.14 -3.64 9.72
C ILE A 109 4.80 -5.07 9.35
N CYS A 110 5.31 -6.03 10.12
CA CYS A 110 5.01 -7.44 9.91
C CYS A 110 4.04 -7.95 10.97
N SER A 111 3.03 -8.70 10.53
CA SER A 111 2.04 -9.37 11.38
C SER A 111 2.18 -10.88 11.21
N GLY A 112 1.80 -11.63 12.25
CA GLY A 112 1.81 -13.08 12.25
C GLY A 112 1.18 -13.60 13.52
N ALA A 113 0.53 -14.75 13.43
CA ALA A 113 -0.15 -15.35 14.57
C ALA A 113 0.84 -16.14 15.47
N PHE A 114 1.94 -16.63 14.88
CA PHE A 114 3.05 -17.32 15.57
C PHE A 114 2.57 -18.47 16.49
N HIS A 115 1.54 -19.22 16.04
CA HIS A 115 1.02 -20.36 16.79
C HIS A 115 1.93 -21.59 16.72
N SER A 116 2.52 -21.85 15.55
CA SER A 116 3.33 -23.04 15.26
C SER A 116 4.84 -22.76 15.23
N CYS A 117 5.23 -21.49 15.26
CA CYS A 117 6.62 -21.03 15.22
C CYS A 117 6.78 -19.80 16.10
N LYS A 118 8.02 -19.45 16.43
CA LYS A 118 8.34 -18.24 17.19
C LYS A 118 9.03 -17.21 16.30
N PRO A 119 8.95 -15.90 16.62
CA PRO A 119 9.75 -14.90 15.93
C PRO A 119 11.26 -15.17 15.97
N SER A 120 11.74 -15.92 16.97
CA SER A 120 13.15 -16.37 17.06
C SER A 120 13.55 -17.39 16.00
N ASP A 121 12.59 -18.02 15.34
CA ASP A 121 12.81 -19.04 14.31
C ASP A 121 12.97 -18.41 12.89
N LEU A 122 12.78 -17.09 12.75
CA LEU A 122 13.13 -16.33 11.54
C LEU A 122 14.66 -16.32 11.33
N MET A 123 15.14 -16.08 10.11
CA MET A 123 16.57 -15.89 9.87
C MET A 123 17.14 -14.71 10.68
N ALA A 124 18.40 -14.82 11.09
CA ALA A 124 19.03 -13.84 12.00
C ALA A 124 19.06 -12.43 11.41
N GLU A 125 19.28 -12.33 10.11
CA GLU A 125 19.30 -11.10 9.33
C GLU A 125 17.95 -10.37 9.41
N LEU A 126 16.85 -11.10 9.18
CA LEU A 126 15.50 -10.55 9.21
C LEU A 126 15.09 -10.16 10.63
N GLN A 127 15.49 -10.94 11.64
CA GLN A 127 15.29 -10.57 13.05
C GLN A 127 16.01 -9.26 13.41
N GLY A 128 17.22 -9.04 12.88
CA GLY A 128 17.98 -7.80 13.10
C GLY A 128 17.30 -6.56 12.53
N ARG A 129 16.48 -6.73 11.49
CA ARG A 129 15.70 -5.64 10.86
C ARG A 129 14.30 -5.45 11.47
N LEU A 130 13.86 -6.34 12.35
CA LEU A 130 12.58 -6.27 13.07
C LEU A 130 12.80 -6.12 14.59
N PRO A 131 13.40 -5.00 15.06
CA PRO A 131 13.77 -4.83 16.46
C PRO A 131 12.57 -4.56 17.38
N ILE A 132 11.53 -3.90 16.86
CA ILE A 132 10.33 -3.57 17.63
C ILE A 132 9.38 -4.77 17.56
N ARG A 133 9.03 -5.30 18.74
CA ARG A 133 8.11 -6.43 18.87
C ARG A 133 6.95 -6.02 19.78
N VAL A 134 5.74 -6.27 19.31
CA VAL A 134 4.50 -5.99 20.05
C VAL A 134 3.58 -7.21 19.94
N GLU A 135 2.94 -7.56 21.05
CA GLU A 135 1.94 -8.62 21.10
C GLU A 135 0.56 -8.00 21.30
N LEU A 136 -0.37 -8.33 20.40
CA LEU A 136 -1.76 -7.89 20.51
C LEU A 136 -2.55 -8.91 21.33
N ARG A 137 -3.42 -8.42 22.21
CA ARG A 137 -4.31 -9.27 23.01
C ARG A 137 -5.52 -9.70 22.19
N ALA A 138 -6.06 -10.87 22.52
CA ALA A 138 -7.35 -11.30 22.02
C ALA A 138 -8.47 -10.33 22.45
N LEU A 139 -9.50 -10.21 21.61
CA LEU A 139 -10.67 -9.36 21.85
C LEU A 139 -11.67 -10.07 22.77
N GLY A 140 -12.13 -9.35 23.79
CA GLY A 140 -13.21 -9.80 24.68
C GLY A 140 -14.58 -9.27 24.24
N ARG A 141 -15.62 -9.64 25.00
CA ARG A 141 -17.00 -9.19 24.77
C ARG A 141 -17.14 -7.68 24.75
N ASP A 142 -16.52 -7.00 25.72
CA ASP A 142 -16.60 -5.55 25.84
C ASP A 142 -15.89 -4.85 24.68
N ASP A 143 -14.77 -5.42 24.19
CA ASP A 143 -14.09 -4.88 23.01
C ASP A 143 -14.98 -4.95 21.76
N PHE A 144 -15.73 -6.05 21.58
CA PHE A 144 -16.70 -6.13 20.47
C PHE A 144 -17.79 -5.07 20.58
N TYR A 145 -18.33 -4.80 21.77
CA TYR A 145 -19.30 -3.73 21.97
C TYR A 145 -18.71 -2.37 21.58
N ARG A 146 -17.47 -2.10 21.98
CA ARG A 146 -16.74 -0.87 21.64
C ARG A 146 -16.49 -0.78 20.13
N ILE A 147 -16.03 -1.85 19.47
CA ILE A 147 -15.83 -1.89 18.01
C ILE A 147 -17.13 -1.57 17.25
N LEU A 148 -18.27 -2.02 17.76
CA LEU A 148 -19.57 -1.77 17.12
C LEU A 148 -20.12 -0.35 17.35
N THR A 149 -19.60 0.41 18.32
CA THR A 149 -20.24 1.66 18.78
C THR A 149 -19.31 2.88 18.78
N GLU A 150 -18.01 2.72 19.05
CA GLU A 150 -17.05 3.81 19.23
C GLU A 150 -16.36 4.27 17.92
N PRO A 151 -15.88 3.39 17.02
CA PRO A 151 -15.23 3.83 15.79
C PRO A 151 -16.10 4.80 15.00
N GLN A 152 -15.45 5.80 14.37
CA GLN A 152 -16.14 6.86 13.62
C GLN A 152 -17.11 6.27 12.59
N PHE A 153 -16.67 5.23 11.88
CA PHE A 153 -17.44 4.49 10.89
C PHE A 153 -17.73 3.05 11.35
N ASN A 154 -18.31 2.89 12.54
CA ASN A 154 -18.70 1.56 13.03
C ASN A 154 -19.87 0.94 12.25
N LEU A 155 -20.03 -0.38 12.38
CA LEU A 155 -21.04 -1.15 11.65
C LEU A 155 -22.47 -0.69 11.92
N ILE A 156 -22.80 -0.29 13.16
CA ILE A 156 -24.16 0.15 13.49
C ILE A 156 -24.50 1.45 12.75
N LYS A 157 -23.60 2.44 12.77
CA LYS A 157 -23.78 3.70 12.05
C LYS A 157 -23.89 3.45 10.54
N GLN A 158 -23.05 2.57 9.98
CA GLN A 158 -23.11 2.23 8.56
C GLN A 158 -24.48 1.62 8.19
N GLN A 159 -24.99 0.68 8.99
CA GLN A 159 -26.31 0.06 8.74
C GLN A 159 -27.47 1.07 8.89
N GLN A 160 -27.41 1.97 9.87
CA GLN A 160 -28.39 3.04 10.01
C GLN A 160 -28.42 3.97 8.80
N MET A 161 -27.26 4.33 8.26
CA MET A 161 -27.16 5.15 7.05
C MET A 161 -27.72 4.43 5.82
N LEU A 162 -27.48 3.12 5.68
CA LEU A 162 -27.98 2.32 4.55
C LEU A 162 -29.50 2.08 4.59
N LEU A 163 -30.12 2.03 5.77
CA LEU A 163 -31.56 1.82 5.92
C LEU A 163 -32.36 3.13 5.96
N GLY A 164 -31.70 4.25 6.24
CA GLY A 164 -32.30 5.59 6.24
C GLY A 164 -32.31 6.29 4.88
N SER A 165 -31.79 5.64 3.84
CA SER A 165 -31.79 6.10 2.44
C SER A 165 -33.00 5.60 1.67
#